data_AF-A0AAV7D0I5-F1
#
_entry.id   AF-A0AAV7D0I5-F1
#
_cell.length_a   1.000
_cell.length_b   1.000
_cell.length_c   1.000
_cell.angle_alpha   90.00
_cell.angle_beta   90.00
_cell.angle_gamma   90.00
#
_symmetry.space_group_name_H-M   'P 1'
#
loop_
_entity.id
_entity.type
_entity.pdbx_description
1 polymer ?
#
loop_
_entity_poly.entity_id
_entity_poly.type
_entity_poly.pdbx_seq_one_letter_code
_entity_poly.pdbx_strand_id
1 'polypeptide(L)'
;MRSTPRRWRGIRGSRSEPIVRKALPHLPEGSVFIYCQVGERTYWKDSKNEFKRILKLTGVPTLLKVGSPQKLTEDECLKSDLIEMLFSDD
;
A
#
# COMPACT_ATOMS: atom_id res chain seq x y z
N MET A 1 17.70 -23.94 -0.87
CA MET A 1 18.07 -22.78 -1.72
C MET A 1 17.41 -21.54 -1.14
N ARG A 2 18.16 -20.63 -0.53
CA ARG A 2 17.62 -19.37 0.00
C ARG A 2 17.66 -18.36 -1.14
N SER A 3 16.51 -18.06 -1.72
CA SER A 3 16.37 -16.97 -2.69
C SER A 3 16.77 -15.67 -2.00
N THR A 4 17.85 -15.06 -2.47
CA THR A 4 18.32 -13.74 -2.06
C THR A 4 17.18 -12.72 -2.19
N PRO A 5 16.89 -11.91 -1.16
CA PRO A 5 15.93 -10.83 -1.32
C PRO A 5 16.59 -9.83 -2.25
N ARG A 6 16.01 -9.66 -3.45
CA ARG A 6 16.41 -8.63 -4.40
C ARG A 6 16.35 -7.30 -3.65
N ARG A 7 17.52 -6.80 -3.25
CA ARG A 7 17.69 -5.49 -2.62
C ARG A 7 17.27 -4.45 -3.66
N TRP A 8 16.09 -3.86 -3.47
CA TRP A 8 15.54 -2.75 -4.25
C TRP A 8 16.42 -1.49 -4.04
N ARG A 9 17.57 -1.44 -4.73
CA ARG A 9 18.40 -0.22 -4.80
C ARG A 9 17.83 0.66 -5.92
N GLY A 10 16.99 1.63 -5.59
CA GLY A 10 16.64 2.69 -6.55
C GLY A 10 15.41 3.54 -6.25
N ILE A 11 14.45 3.07 -5.46
CA ILE A 11 13.20 3.79 -5.21
C ILE A 11 13.13 4.10 -3.72
N ARG A 12 13.17 5.39 -3.36
CA ARG A 12 12.86 5.81 -1.98
C ARG A 12 11.40 5.43 -1.73
N GLY A 13 11.19 4.36 -0.98
CA GLY A 13 9.88 4.00 -0.44
C GLY A 13 9.30 5.14 0.40
N SER A 14 7.97 5.20 0.51
CA SER A 14 7.31 6.16 1.41
C SER A 14 7.74 5.91 2.86
N ARG A 15 7.61 6.92 3.73
CA ARG A 15 7.87 6.76 5.18
C ARG A 15 7.03 5.64 5.81
N SER A 16 5.86 5.34 5.24
CA SER A 16 4.98 4.25 5.68
C SER A 16 5.41 2.86 5.22
N GLU A 17 6.21 2.72 4.16
CA GLU A 17 6.59 1.42 3.62
C GLU A 17 7.19 0.46 4.67
N PRO A 18 8.18 0.86 5.49
CA PRO A 18 8.71 -0.04 6.52
C PRO A 18 7.69 -0.42 7.59
N ILE A 19 6.66 0.41 7.83
CA ILE A 19 5.61 0.15 8.82
C ILE A 19 4.65 -0.90 8.26
N VAL A 20 4.15 -0.70 7.04
CA VAL A 20 3.28 -1.68 6.35
C VAL A 20 3.99 -3.03 6.19
N ARG A 21 5.28 -3.02 5.82
CA ARG A 21 6.06 -4.26 5.66
C ARG A 21 6.22 -5.05 6.96
N LYS A 22 6.36 -4.37 8.09
CA LYS A 22 6.43 -5.02 9.41
C LYS A 22 5.12 -5.68 9.80
N ALA A 23 3.99 -5.15 9.33
CA ALA A 23 2.66 -5.69 9.63
C ALA A 23 2.25 -6.86 8.71
N LEU A 24 2.95 -7.10 7.58
CA LEU A 24 2.60 -8.18 6.63
C LEU A 24 2.45 -9.58 7.25
N PRO A 25 3.20 -9.99 8.28
CA PRO A 25 2.99 -11.27 8.95
C PRO A 25 1.62 -11.44 9.61
N HIS A 26 0.88 -10.35 9.83
CA HIS A 26 -0.48 -10.36 10.40
C HIS A 26 -1.57 -10.52 9.33
N LEU A 27 -1.21 -10.58 8.04
CA LEU A 27 -2.18 -10.87 6.99
C LEU A 27 -2.75 -12.29 7.15
N PRO A 28 -4.06 -12.50 6.90
CA PRO A 28 -4.66 -13.83 6.88
C PRO A 28 -3.97 -14.76 5.88
N GLU A 29 -3.95 -16.05 6.18
CA GLU A 29 -3.35 -17.05 5.28
C GLU A 29 -4.00 -17.00 3.89
N GLY A 30 -3.18 -17.12 2.84
CA GLY A 30 -3.64 -17.00 1.46
C GLY A 30 -3.79 -15.56 0.94
N SER A 31 -3.61 -14.54 1.79
CA SER A 31 -3.62 -13.14 1.35
C SER A 31 -2.46 -12.81 0.42
N VAL A 32 -2.70 -11.89 -0.52
CA VAL A 32 -1.68 -11.39 -1.44
C VAL A 32 -1.47 -9.90 -1.22
N PHE A 33 -0.23 -9.51 -0.88
CA PHE A 33 0.15 -8.11 -0.81
C PHE A 33 0.74 -7.62 -2.13
N ILE A 34 0.11 -6.60 -2.72
CA ILE A 34 0.54 -5.99 -3.98
C ILE A 34 1.16 -4.62 -3.72
N TYR A 35 2.44 -4.47 -4.03
CA TYR A 35 3.09 -3.16 -4.07
C TYR A 35 2.89 -2.54 -5.46
N CYS A 36 2.13 -1.45 -5.53
CA CYS A 36 1.81 -0.77 -6.78
C CYS A 36 2.46 0.61 -6.84
N GLN A 37 3.16 0.90 -7.93
CA GLN A 37 3.68 2.24 -8.22
C GLN A 37 2.69 2.97 -9.12
N VAL A 38 2.25 4.16 -8.68
CA VAL A 38 1.30 4.98 -9.47
C VAL A 38 1.96 5.68 -10.66
N GLY A 39 3.28 5.61 -10.78
CA GLY A 39 4.07 6.32 -11.79
C GLY A 39 4.56 7.69 -11.31
N GLU A 40 4.91 8.54 -12.27
CA GLU A 40 5.49 9.86 -12.02
C GLU A 40 4.48 10.86 -11.43
N ARG A 41 5.01 11.93 -10.80
CA ARG A 41 4.18 12.99 -10.17
C ARG A 41 3.23 13.66 -11.15
N THR A 42 3.60 13.78 -12.43
CA THR A 42 2.75 14.36 -13.48
C THR A 42 1.52 13.51 -13.75
N TYR A 43 1.69 12.18 -13.85
CA TYR A 43 0.58 11.24 -14.01
C TYR A 43 -0.33 11.24 -12.77
N TRP A 44 0.26 11.19 -11.56
CA TRP A 44 -0.54 11.24 -10.33
C TRP A 44 -1.34 12.54 -10.20
N LYS A 45 -0.82 13.67 -10.66
CA LYS A 45 -1.53 14.96 -10.61
C LYS A 45 -2.77 14.99 -11.50
N ASP A 46 -2.78 14.28 -12.63
CA ASP A 46 -3.95 14.18 -13.49
C ASP A 46 -5.15 13.64 -12.70
N SER A 47 -6.29 14.33 -12.74
CA SER A 47 -7.53 13.87 -12.10
C SER A 47 -8.20 12.74 -12.87
N LYS A 48 -7.85 12.57 -14.15
CA LYS A 48 -8.42 11.56 -15.05
C LYS A 48 -7.63 10.24 -15.07
N ASN A 49 -6.60 10.08 -14.23
CA ASN A 49 -5.86 8.83 -14.17
C ASN A 49 -6.72 7.68 -13.59
N GLU A 50 -6.34 6.45 -13.91
CA GLU A 50 -7.12 5.26 -13.59
C GLU A 50 -7.21 4.99 -12.07
N PHE A 51 -6.18 5.34 -11.29
CA PHE A 51 -6.23 5.21 -9.83
C PHE A 51 -7.30 6.12 -9.21
N LYS A 52 -7.45 7.35 -9.71
CA LYS A 52 -8.47 8.28 -9.19
C LYS A 52 -9.86 7.97 -9.72
N ARG A 53 -9.98 7.53 -10.98
CA ARG A 53 -11.29 7.24 -11.60
C ARG A 53 -11.87 5.89 -11.19
N ILE A 54 -11.05 4.84 -11.24
CA ILE A 54 -11.49 3.46 -10.97
C ILE A 54 -11.42 3.17 -9.47
N LEU A 55 -10.26 3.42 -8.85
CA LEU A 55 -10.02 3.07 -7.44
C LEU A 55 -10.37 4.19 -6.45
N LYS A 56 -10.75 5.37 -6.95
CA LYS A 56 -11.15 6.54 -6.13
C LYS A 56 -10.10 6.89 -5.07
N LEU A 57 -8.81 6.80 -5.43
CA LEU A 57 -7.71 7.20 -4.57
C LEU A 57 -7.57 8.72 -4.55
N THR A 58 -7.24 9.28 -3.39
CA THR A 58 -7.10 10.74 -3.19
C THR A 58 -5.67 11.15 -2.85
N GLY A 59 -4.87 10.25 -2.30
CA GLY A 59 -3.49 10.50 -1.87
C GLY A 59 -2.58 9.28 -2.08
N VAL A 60 -1.27 9.50 -1.98
CA VAL A 60 -0.25 8.45 -1.97
C VAL A 60 0.77 8.72 -0.85
N PRO A 61 1.11 7.73 -0.01
CA PRO A 61 0.68 6.33 -0.05
C PRO A 61 -0.79 6.14 0.36
N THR A 62 -1.46 5.13 -0.22
CA THR A 62 -2.75 4.60 0.24
C THR A 62 -2.63 3.08 0.37
N LEU A 63 -3.08 2.52 1.49
CA LEU A 63 -3.22 1.07 1.67
C LEU A 63 -4.71 0.71 1.50
N LEU A 64 -5.03 -0.19 0.56
CA LEU A 64 -6.41 -0.52 0.17
C LEU A 64 -6.65 -2.02 0.33
N LYS A 65 -7.77 -2.41 0.94
CA LYS A 65 -8.28 -3.79 0.91
C LYS A 65 -9.13 -3.97 -0.35
N VAL A 66 -8.65 -4.77 -1.30
CA VAL A 66 -9.35 -5.00 -2.58
C VAL A 66 -10.69 -5.71 -2.31
N GLY A 67 -11.75 -5.26 -2.98
CA GLY A 67 -13.11 -5.78 -2.79
C GLY A 67 -13.87 -5.15 -1.62
N SER A 68 -13.22 -4.28 -0.83
CA SER A 68 -13.81 -3.57 0.31
C SER A 68 -13.65 -2.04 0.14
N PRO A 69 -14.55 -1.22 0.71
CA PRO A 69 -14.35 0.23 0.77
C PRO A 69 -13.24 0.66 1.76
N GLN A 70 -12.72 -0.26 2.57
CA GLN A 70 -11.71 0.03 3.58
C GLN A 70 -10.36 0.41 2.96
N LYS A 71 -9.84 1.57 3.35
CA LYS A 71 -8.53 2.08 2.94
C LYS A 71 -7.94 2.99 4.01
N LEU A 72 -6.63 3.02 4.10
CA LEU A 72 -5.86 3.94 4.93
C LEU A 72 -5.14 4.94 4.05
N THR A 73 -5.28 6.22 4.39
CA THR A 73 -4.65 7.36 3.74
C THR A 73 -3.21 7.57 4.24
N GLU A 74 -2.56 8.64 3.78
CA GLU A 74 -1.12 8.89 3.98
C GLU A 74 -0.70 8.88 5.45
N ASP A 75 -1.46 9.57 6.32
CA ASP A 75 -1.18 9.65 7.76
C ASP A 75 -1.56 8.37 8.50
N GLU A 76 -2.62 7.69 8.05
CA GLU A 76 -3.08 6.43 8.64
C GLU A 76 -2.11 5.29 8.32
N CYS A 77 -1.44 5.33 7.16
CA CYS A 77 -0.36 4.41 6.81
C CYS A 77 0.88 4.54 7.72
N LEU A 78 0.94 5.54 8.61
CA LEU A 78 2.00 5.67 9.62
C LEU A 78 1.62 5.02 10.96
N LYS A 79 0.39 4.55 11.12
CA LYS A 79 -0.16 3.99 12.36
C LYS A 79 -0.23 2.47 12.25
N SER A 80 0.67 1.77 12.94
CA SER A 80 0.75 0.31 12.86
C SER A 80 -0.53 -0.38 13.34
N ASP A 81 -1.16 0.18 14.37
CA ASP A 81 -2.45 -0.25 14.91
C ASP A 81 -3.57 -0.24 13.83
N LEU A 82 -3.67 0.84 13.03
CA LEU A 82 -4.66 0.90 11.96
C LEU A 82 -4.38 -0.12 10.86
N ILE A 83 -3.10 -0.35 10.53
CA ILE A 83 -2.70 -1.32 9.51
C ILE A 83 -3.04 -2.74 9.97
N GLU A 84 -2.75 -3.08 11.22
CA GLU A 84 -3.06 -4.39 11.79
C GLU A 84 -4.57 -4.61 11.87
N MET A 85 -5.37 -3.59 12.23
CA MET A 85 -6.83 -3.67 12.17
C MET A 85 -7.34 -3.90 10.74
N LEU A 86 -6.79 -3.20 9.74
CA LEU A 86 -7.15 -3.40 8.34
C LEU A 86 -6.85 -4.84 7.86
N PHE A 87 -5.78 -5.46 8.35
CA PHE A 87 -5.42 -6.82 7.99
C PHE A 87 -6.26 -7.88 8.71
N SER A 88 -6.76 -7.56 9.90
CA SER A 88 -7.48 -8.50 10.76
C SER A 88 -9.00 -8.52 10.52
N ASP A 89 -9.54 -7.51 9.82
CA ASP A 89 -10.95 -7.51 9.41
C ASP A 89 -11.19 -8.55 8.29
N ASP A 90 -12.22 -9.38 8.43
CA ASP A 90 -12.71 -10.35 7.43
C ASP A 90 -13.45 -9.65 6.26
#